data_AF-A0A527GI97-F1
#
_entry.id   AF-A0A527GI97-F1
#
_cell.length_a   1.000
_cell.length_b   1.000
_cell.length_c   1.000
_cell.angle_alpha   90.00
_cell.angle_beta   90.00
_cell.angle_gamma   90.00
#
_symmetry.space_group_name_H-M   'P 1'
#
loop_
_entity.id
_entity.type
_entity.pdbx_description
1 polymer ?
#
loop_
_entity_poly.entity_id
_entity_poly.type
_entity_poly.pdbx_seq_one_letter_code
_entity_poly.pdbx_strand_id
1 'polypeptide(L)'
;MGKPIVYGAEYSVYVRIVRLVLAEKGIDYELVPVDVFAAEGIPAWYFEHHPFGRIPAFCYDGFRLFETNAIARYIDEAFDGPALQPADARGRARMGQIIGMLDAYGYRAMVWDVA
;
A
#
# COMPACT_ATOMS: atom_id res chain seq x y z
N MET A 1 12.51 -1.87 17.98
CA MET A 1 11.70 -1.27 16.90
C MET A 1 10.36 -1.98 16.88
N GLY A 2 9.27 -1.24 16.70
CA GLY A 2 7.93 -1.82 16.63
C GLY A 2 7.75 -2.67 15.36
N LYS A 3 6.60 -3.31 15.23
CA LYS A 3 6.20 -3.98 13.99
C LYS A 3 5.52 -2.95 13.08
N PRO A 4 5.78 -2.90 11.76
CA PRO A 4 4.97 -2.11 10.84
C PRO A 4 3.50 -2.50 10.92
N ILE A 5 2.61 -1.50 10.87
CA ILE A 5 1.17 -1.69 10.89
C ILE A 5 0.61 -1.24 9.54
N VAL A 6 -0.15 -2.12 8.90
CA VAL A 6 -0.90 -1.86 7.68
C VAL A 6 -2.38 -1.81 8.04
N TYR A 7 -3.08 -0.77 7.61
CA TYR A 7 -4.51 -0.62 7.82
C TYR A 7 -5.25 -0.84 6.50
N GLY A 8 -6.21 -1.76 6.48
CA GLY A 8 -7.06 -2.00 5.31
C GLY A 8 -7.66 -3.39 5.22
N ALA A 9 -8.49 -3.60 4.22
CA ALA A 9 -9.18 -4.86 3.98
C ALA A 9 -8.32 -5.86 3.19
N GLU A 10 -8.38 -7.15 3.54
CA GLU A 10 -7.57 -8.20 2.90
C GLU A 10 -7.85 -8.39 1.40
N TYR A 11 -9.08 -8.10 0.96
CA TYR A 11 -9.47 -8.22 -0.44
C TYR A 11 -8.93 -7.07 -1.31
N SER A 12 -8.54 -5.94 -0.70
CA SER A 12 -8.06 -4.79 -1.45
C SER A 12 -6.73 -5.10 -2.15
N VAL A 13 -6.70 -4.95 -3.47
CA VAL A 13 -5.48 -5.13 -4.27
C VAL A 13 -4.36 -4.17 -3.85
N TYR A 14 -4.71 -2.96 -3.43
CA TYR A 14 -3.74 -1.97 -2.96
C TYR A 14 -3.15 -2.34 -1.59
N VAL A 15 -3.97 -2.88 -0.67
CA VAL A 15 -3.48 -3.43 0.59
C VAL A 15 -2.58 -4.64 0.32
N ARG A 16 -2.95 -5.52 -0.62
CA ARG A 16 -2.14 -6.68 -1.01
C ARG A 16 -0.77 -6.28 -1.55
N ILE A 17 -0.65 -5.19 -2.32
CA ILE A 17 0.65 -4.70 -2.80
C ILE A 17 1.60 -4.38 -1.64
N VAL A 18 1.13 -3.63 -0.62
CA VAL A 18 1.95 -3.30 0.56
C VAL A 18 2.37 -4.58 1.30
N ARG A 19 1.45 -5.52 1.46
CA ARG A 19 1.71 -6.81 2.11
C ARG A 19 2.72 -7.65 1.33
N LEU A 20 2.66 -7.64 0.00
CA LEU A 20 3.63 -8.32 -0.86
C LEU A 20 5.01 -7.69 -0.73
N VAL A 21 5.11 -6.36 -0.74
CA VAL A 21 6.38 -5.65 -0.53
C VAL A 21 7.00 -6.03 0.81
N LEU A 22 6.23 -6.06 1.89
CA LEU A 22 6.71 -6.50 3.20
C LEU A 22 7.16 -7.96 3.20
N ALA A 23 6.40 -8.84 2.54
CA ALA A 23 6.73 -10.26 2.43
C ALA A 23 8.02 -10.49 1.63
N GLU A 24 8.21 -9.83 0.49
CA GLU A 24 9.43 -9.91 -0.33
C GLU A 24 10.66 -9.36 0.41
N LYS A 25 10.47 -8.35 1.28
CA LYS A 25 11.53 -7.83 2.15
C LYS A 25 11.77 -8.71 3.39
N GLY A 26 10.95 -9.72 3.63
CA GLY A 26 11.03 -10.58 4.83
C GLY A 26 10.65 -9.85 6.13
N ILE A 27 9.82 -8.81 6.04
CA ILE A 27 9.40 -7.98 7.17
C ILE A 27 8.04 -8.43 7.67
N ASP A 28 8.01 -8.88 8.92
CA ASP A 28 6.76 -9.16 9.62
C ASP A 28 5.97 -7.87 9.85
N TYR A 29 4.66 -7.88 9.59
CA TYR A 29 3.75 -6.75 9.84
C TYR A 29 2.45 -7.15 10.56
N GLU A 30 1.76 -6.19 11.15
CA GLU A 30 0.38 -6.32 11.63
C GLU A 30 -0.59 -5.77 10.58
N LEU A 31 -1.67 -6.50 10.30
CA LEU A 31 -2.77 -6.00 9.49
C LEU A 31 -3.94 -5.65 10.41
N VAL A 32 -4.26 -4.37 10.52
CA VAL A 32 -5.45 -3.88 11.20
C VAL A 32 -6.59 -3.79 10.17
N PRO A 33 -7.65 -4.61 10.29
CA PRO A 33 -8.72 -4.62 9.32
C PRO A 33 -9.47 -3.28 9.28
N VAL A 34 -9.56 -2.69 8.09
CA VAL A 34 -10.38 -1.50 7.82
C VAL A 34 -11.08 -1.72 6.48
N ASP A 35 -12.39 -1.88 6.52
CA ASP A 35 -13.24 -1.98 5.34
C ASP A 35 -13.92 -0.62 5.10
N VAL A 36 -13.52 0.04 4.01
CA VAL A 36 -14.06 1.35 3.62
C VAL A 36 -15.40 1.27 2.89
N PHE A 37 -15.88 0.06 2.60
CA PHE A 37 -17.18 -0.23 2.01
C PHE A 37 -18.14 -0.92 3.00
N ALA A 38 -17.73 -1.10 4.25
CA ALA A 38 -18.60 -1.63 5.31
C ALA A 38 -19.88 -0.80 5.44
N ALA A 39 -20.99 -1.47 5.78
CA ALA A 39 -22.30 -0.85 5.90
C ALA A 39 -22.35 0.20 7.04
N GLU A 40 -21.55 -0.03 8.07
CA GLU A 40 -21.37 0.85 9.24
C GLU A 40 -20.54 2.10 8.91
N GLY A 41 -19.94 2.15 7.72
CA GLY A 41 -19.07 3.21 7.26
C GLY A 41 -17.64 3.11 7.81
N ILE A 42 -16.83 4.12 7.46
CA ILE A 42 -15.42 4.18 7.85
C ILE A 42 -15.33 4.58 9.34
N PRO A 43 -14.62 3.82 10.19
CA PRO A 43 -14.44 4.19 11.59
C PRO A 43 -13.77 5.56 11.75
N ALA A 44 -14.31 6.42 12.63
CA ALA A 44 -13.85 7.81 12.79
C ALA A 44 -12.34 7.93 13.13
N TRP A 45 -11.80 6.99 13.92
CA TRP A 45 -10.38 6.95 14.27
C TRP A 45 -9.46 6.76 13.05
N TYR A 46 -9.96 6.15 11.98
CA TYR A 46 -9.15 5.82 10.82
C TYR A 46 -8.72 7.07 10.02
N PHE A 47 -9.47 8.17 10.14
CA PHE A 47 -9.12 9.43 9.47
C PHE A 47 -7.80 10.04 9.97
N GLU A 48 -7.32 9.64 11.16
CA GLU A 48 -5.98 10.00 11.65
C GLU A 48 -4.84 9.26 10.91
N HIS A 49 -5.16 8.19 10.19
CA HIS A 49 -4.22 7.38 9.40
C HIS A 49 -4.36 7.64 7.91
N HIS A 50 -5.58 7.90 7.43
CA HIS A 50 -5.86 8.26 6.05
C HIS A 50 -6.92 9.37 5.97
N PRO A 51 -6.54 10.65 5.73
CA PRO A 51 -7.48 11.78 5.81
C PRO A 51 -8.60 11.73 4.76
N PHE A 52 -8.39 11.00 3.66
CA PHE A 52 -9.39 10.80 2.60
C PHE A 52 -10.24 9.53 2.74
N GLY A 53 -10.13 8.78 3.85
CA GLY A 53 -10.91 7.56 4.06
C GLY A 53 -10.68 6.48 3.00
N ARG A 54 -9.44 6.32 2.52
CA ARG A 54 -9.07 5.23 1.59
C ARG A 54 -8.10 4.27 2.28
N ILE A 55 -7.83 3.14 1.64
CA ILE A 55 -6.88 2.12 2.09
C ILE A 55 -5.88 1.83 0.97
N PRO A 56 -4.63 1.44 1.27
CA PRO A 56 -4.05 1.24 2.60
C PRO A 56 -3.59 2.53 3.30
N ALA A 57 -3.45 2.46 4.63
CA ALA A 57 -2.55 3.32 5.40
C ALA A 57 -1.47 2.48 6.08
N PHE A 58 -0.35 3.12 6.44
CA PHE A 58 0.82 2.50 7.02
C PHE A 58 1.32 3.30 8.22
N CYS A 59 1.82 2.60 9.25
CA CYS A 59 2.48 3.20 10.40
C CYS A 59 3.70 2.38 10.83
N TYR A 60 4.82 3.04 11.08
CA TYR A 60 6.02 2.42 11.66
C TYR A 60 6.75 3.42 12.54
N ASP A 61 7.00 3.08 13.81
CA ASP A 61 7.66 3.94 14.80
C ASP A 61 7.12 5.39 14.84
N GLY A 62 5.79 5.53 14.73
CA GLY A 62 5.10 6.83 14.76
C GLY A 62 5.09 7.58 13.42
N PHE A 63 5.85 7.13 12.41
CA PHE A 63 5.75 7.64 11.05
C PHE A 63 4.52 7.06 10.34
N ARG A 64 3.60 7.94 9.93
CA ARG A 64 2.37 7.57 9.23
C ARG A 64 2.46 7.95 7.76
N LEU A 65 2.01 7.05 6.89
CA LEU A 65 2.04 7.24 5.45
C LEU A 65 0.78 6.62 4.82
N PHE A 66 0.25 7.28 3.79
CA PHE A 66 -0.80 6.75 2.91
C PHE A 66 -0.35 6.91 1.45
N GLU A 67 -1.11 6.35 0.52
CA GLU A 67 -0.74 6.08 -0.89
C GLU A 67 0.16 4.85 -1.06
N THR A 68 -0.37 3.84 -1.77
CA THR A 68 0.27 2.53 -1.95
C THR A 68 1.70 2.62 -2.49
N ASN A 69 1.92 3.43 -3.52
CA ASN A 69 3.24 3.58 -4.15
C ASN A 69 4.24 4.29 -3.22
N ALA A 70 3.77 5.25 -2.41
CA ALA A 70 4.62 5.92 -1.43
C ALA A 70 5.02 4.93 -0.32
N ILE A 71 4.07 4.15 0.18
CA ILE A 71 4.31 3.10 1.19
C ILE A 71 5.29 2.06 0.66
N ALA A 72 5.05 1.50 -0.53
CA ALA A 72 5.91 0.50 -1.14
C ALA A 72 7.36 1.00 -1.30
N ARG A 73 7.51 2.23 -1.81
CA ARG A 73 8.82 2.88 -1.97
C ARG A 73 9.52 3.08 -0.62
N TYR A 74 8.80 3.58 0.39
CA TYR A 74 9.36 3.76 1.72
C TYR A 74 9.84 2.44 2.30
N ILE A 75 9.07 1.36 2.18
CA ILE A 75 9.46 0.05 2.69
C ILE A 75 10.72 -0.46 1.97
N ASP A 76 10.79 -0.32 0.65
CA ASP A 76 11.98 -0.74 -0.11
C ASP A 76 13.24 0.04 0.28
N GLU A 77 13.13 1.35 0.49
CA GLU A 77 14.24 2.24 0.83
C GLU A 77 14.66 2.18 2.31
N ALA A 78 13.73 1.94 3.24
CA ALA A 78 13.98 2.06 4.68
C ALA A 78 14.24 0.72 5.40
N PHE A 79 13.89 -0.41 4.79
CA PHE A 79 14.03 -1.73 5.40
C PHE A 79 15.09 -2.58 4.68
N ASP A 80 15.78 -3.43 5.45
CA ASP A 80 16.68 -4.43 4.91
C ASP A 80 15.95 -5.44 4.03
N GLY A 81 16.69 -6.14 3.17
CA GLY A 81 16.18 -7.15 2.24
C GLY A 81 16.52 -6.84 0.78
N PRO A 82 16.02 -7.65 -0.17
CA PRO A 82 16.27 -7.42 -1.59
C PRO A 82 15.76 -6.04 -2.04
N ALA A 83 16.41 -5.46 -3.05
CA ALA A 83 15.93 -4.25 -3.69
C ALA A 83 14.75 -4.58 -4.61
N LEU A 84 13.65 -3.85 -4.46
CA LEU A 84 12.43 -4.03 -5.24
C LEU A 84 12.30 -3.00 -6.37
N GLN A 85 13.20 -2.00 -6.41
CA GLN A 85 13.23 -0.97 -7.44
C GLN A 85 14.50 -1.06 -8.31
N PRO A 86 14.42 -0.65 -9.58
CA PRO A 86 15.61 -0.47 -10.41
C PRO A 86 16.58 0.56 -9.82
N ALA A 87 17.88 0.28 -9.91
CA ALA A 87 18.94 1.16 -9.41
C ALA A 87 19.11 2.44 -10.24
N ASP A 88 18.76 2.41 -11.53
CA ASP A 88 18.93 3.52 -12.45
C ASP A 88 17.65 4.34 -12.67
N ALA A 89 17.82 5.60 -13.07
CA ALA A 89 16.72 6.54 -13.25
C ALA A 89 15.76 6.12 -14.39
N ARG A 90 16.25 5.49 -15.45
CA ARG A 90 15.40 5.05 -16.59
C ARG A 90 14.57 3.84 -16.19
N GLY A 91 15.15 2.90 -15.46
CA GLY A 91 14.45 1.77 -14.87
C GLY A 91 13.31 2.23 -13.96
N ARG A 92 13.59 3.14 -13.01
CA ARG A 92 12.53 3.70 -12.13
C ARG A 92 11.46 4.45 -12.89
N ALA A 93 11.82 5.21 -13.94
CA ALA A 93 10.85 5.87 -14.80
C ALA A 93 9.92 4.88 -15.51
N ARG A 94 10.47 3.77 -16.05
CA ARG A 94 9.68 2.71 -16.69
C ARG A 94 8.76 1.99 -15.69
N MET A 95 9.27 1.69 -14.51
CA MET A 95 8.47 1.11 -13.42
C MET A 95 7.29 2.03 -13.05
N GLY A 96 7.56 3.31 -12.82
CA GLY A 96 6.53 4.30 -12.52
C GLY A 96 5.51 4.47 -13.66
N GLN A 97 5.96 4.43 -14.92
CA GLN A 97 5.07 4.44 -16.08
C GLN A 97 4.10 3.26 -16.08
N ILE A 98 4.58 2.04 -15.83
CA ILE A 98 3.74 0.82 -15.83
C ILE A 98 2.71 0.89 -14.69
N ILE A 99 3.17 1.25 -13.49
CA ILE A 99 2.30 1.41 -12.32
C ILE A 99 1.21 2.46 -12.61
N GLY A 100 1.60 3.65 -13.05
CA GLY A 100 0.65 4.72 -13.36
C GLY A 100 -0.31 4.37 -14.49
N MET A 101 0.13 3.61 -15.51
CA MET A 101 -0.74 3.12 -16.57
C MET A 101 -1.80 2.15 -16.03
N LEU A 102 -1.40 1.21 -15.16
CA LEU A 102 -2.33 0.27 -14.54
C LEU A 102 -3.31 1.00 -13.61
N ASP A 103 -2.85 1.93 -12.78
CA ASP A 103 -3.71 2.71 -11.89
C ASP A 103 -4.71 3.58 -12.66
N ALA A 104 -4.25 4.29 -13.69
CA ALA A 104 -5.08 5.25 -14.42
C ALA A 104 -6.04 4.59 -15.42
N TYR A 105 -5.63 3.49 -16.05
CA TYR A 105 -6.38 2.91 -17.19
C TYR A 105 -6.79 1.45 -16.98
N GLY A 106 -6.04 0.67 -16.19
CA GLY A 106 -6.30 -0.75 -15.99
C GLY A 106 -7.20 -1.06 -14.80
N TYR A 107 -7.05 -0.32 -13.70
CA TYR A 107 -7.62 -0.67 -12.39
C TYR A 107 -9.13 -0.86 -12.44
N ARG A 108 -9.86 0.07 -13.07
CA ARG A 108 -11.32 -0.01 -13.17
C ARG A 108 -11.77 -1.28 -13.89
N ALA A 109 -11.23 -1.52 -15.08
CA ALA A 109 -11.57 -2.69 -15.88
C ALA A 109 -11.23 -4.01 -15.18
N MET A 110 -10.12 -4.06 -14.43
CA MET A 110 -9.64 -5.28 -13.76
C MET A 110 -10.28 -5.56 -12.41
N VAL A 111 -10.83 -4.55 -11.72
CA VAL A 111 -11.30 -4.69 -10.34
C VAL A 111 -12.80 -4.43 -10.20
N TRP A 112 -13.35 -3.46 -10.93
CA TRP A 112 -14.73 -3.05 -10.78
C TRP A 112 -15.64 -3.59 -11.89
N ASP A 113 -15.09 -3.82 -13.08
CA ASP A 113 -15.87 -4.26 -14.24
C ASP A 113 -15.76 -5.78 -14.49
N VAL A 114 -15.10 -6.52 -13.60
CA VAL A 114 -15.03 -7.99 -13.65
C VAL A 114 -16.28 -8.55 -12.99
N ALA A 115 -17.17 -9.09 -13.81
CA ALA A 115 -18.44 -9.72 -13.41
C ALA A 115 -18.25 -11.03 -12.64
#